data_AF-A0A090T4Q8-F1
#
_entry.id   AF-A0A090T4Q8-F1
#
_cell.length_a   1.000
_cell.length_b   1.000
_cell.length_c   1.000
_cell.angle_alpha   90.00
_cell.angle_beta   90.00
_cell.angle_gamma   90.00
#
_symmetry.space_group_name_H-M   'P 1'
#
loop_
_entity.id
_entity.type
_entity.pdbx_description
1 polymer ?
#
loop_
_entity_poly.entity_id
_entity_poly.type
_entity_poly.pdbx_seq_one_letter_code
_entity_poly.pdbx_strand_id
1 'polypeptide(L)'
;MAIQLALVGLYLEYLFYLDSFAVNLVWLMVMIIVGANAIAAKSKLPKRPIVGFLIFALCIGLFPVLALLCLVTVQPDPFYSAQYAIPLSGMLLGNSLGGNIVALQNFYSALESRWSEYQASIALGAPISIATLPFVRVSLQKSLAPILATMATTGLVSLPG
;
A
#
# COMPACT_ATOMS: atom_id res chain seq x y z
N MET A 1 6.60 20.26 11.65
CA MET A 1 6.50 19.67 10.30
C MET A 1 7.50 20.28 9.32
N ALA A 2 7.65 21.61 9.25
CA ALA A 2 8.63 22.25 8.36
C ALA A 2 10.08 21.74 8.54
N ILE A 3 10.56 21.64 9.79
CA ILE A 3 11.92 21.15 10.09
C ILE A 3 12.09 19.67 9.67
N GLN A 4 11.07 18.84 9.90
CA GLN A 4 11.10 17.42 9.51
C GLN A 4 11.14 17.27 7.98
N LEU A 5 10.31 18.02 7.25
CA LEU A 5 10.30 18.02 5.79
C LEU A 5 11.63 18.54 5.21
N ALA A 6 12.23 19.57 5.81
CA ALA A 6 13.54 20.07 5.42
C ALA A 6 14.65 19.04 5.61
N LEU A 7 14.66 18.33 6.75
CA LEU A 7 15.62 17.25 7.00
C LEU A 7 15.45 16.08 6.02
N VAL A 8 14.20 15.71 5.70
CA VAL A 8 13.92 14.66 4.70
C VAL A 8 14.37 15.09 3.30
N GLY A 9 14.16 16.36 2.92
CA GLY A 9 14.63 16.89 1.65
C GLY A 9 16.15 16.83 1.50
N LEU A 10 16.88 17.28 2.53
CA LEU A 10 18.36 17.26 2.55
C LEU A 10 18.90 15.82 2.52
N TYR A 11 18.22 14.90 3.20
CA TYR A 11 18.54 13.47 3.14
C TYR A 11 18.32 12.86 1.75
N LEU A 12 17.21 13.21 1.08
CA LEU A 12 16.92 12.73 -0.28
C LEU A 12 17.94 13.26 -1.29
N GLU A 13 18.36 14.53 -1.16
CA GLU A 13 19.41 15.12 -1.99
C GLU A 13 20.74 14.36 -1.86
N TYR A 14 21.14 14.04 -0.63
CA TYR A 14 22.33 13.23 -0.37
C TYR A 14 22.22 11.81 -0.96
N LEU A 15 21.03 11.23 -0.89
CA LEU A 15 20.75 9.90 -1.42
C LEU A 15 20.70 9.87 -2.95
N PHE A 16 20.27 10.97 -3.58
CA PHE A 16 20.36 11.16 -5.03
C PHE A 16 21.80 11.37 -5.50
N TYR A 17 22.64 12.01 -4.69
CA TYR A 17 24.07 12.20 -5.01
C TYR A 17 24.86 10.89 -5.00
N LEU A 18 24.46 9.92 -4.17
CA LEU A 18 25.13 8.62 -4.06
C LEU A 18 24.87 7.68 -5.25
N ASP A 19 23.81 7.95 -6.05
CA ASP A 19 23.35 7.24 -7.28
C ASP A 19 23.75 5.76 -7.44
N SER A 20 23.65 5.01 -6.34
CA SER A 20 24.05 3.62 -6.27
C SER A 20 22.81 2.73 -6.22
N PHE A 21 22.75 1.75 -7.13
CA PHE A 21 21.68 0.77 -7.18
C PHE A 21 21.46 0.07 -5.82
N ALA A 22 22.54 -0.25 -5.10
CA ALA A 22 22.47 -0.91 -3.80
C ALA A 22 21.80 -0.02 -2.74
N VAL A 23 22.12 1.28 -2.72
CA VAL A 23 21.54 2.23 -1.77
C VAL A 23 20.04 2.42 -2.02
N ASN A 24 19.65 2.52 -3.30
CA ASN A 24 18.24 2.64 -3.69
C ASN A 24 17.44 1.38 -3.28
N LEU A 25 17.98 0.18 -3.54
CA LEU A 25 17.34 -1.07 -3.14
C LEU A 25 17.17 -1.18 -1.62
N VAL A 26 18.22 -0.85 -0.85
CA VAL A 26 18.16 -0.85 0.62
C VAL A 26 17.11 0.14 1.13
N TRP A 27 17.07 1.34 0.55
CA TRP A 27 16.09 2.36 0.93
C TRP A 27 14.65 1.91 0.62
N LEU A 28 14.42 1.30 -0.54
CA LEU A 28 13.13 0.76 -0.93
C LEU A 28 12.67 -0.34 0.03
N MET A 29 13.59 -1.21 0.47
CA MET A 29 13.29 -2.22 1.50
C MET A 29 12.92 -1.57 2.84
N VAL A 30 13.62 -0.52 3.27
CA VAL A 30 13.27 0.25 4.48
C VAL A 30 11.87 0.85 4.35
N MET A 31 11.54 1.45 3.21
CA MET A 31 10.21 2.02 2.97
C MET A 31 9.10 0.96 3.05
N ILE A 32 9.32 -0.23 2.50
CA ILE A 32 8.36 -1.35 2.59
C ILE A 32 8.19 -1.83 4.04
N ILE A 33 9.30 -1.98 4.79
CA ILE A 33 9.25 -2.41 6.19
C ILE A 33 8.48 -1.39 7.05
N VAL A 34 8.76 -0.10 6.87
CA VAL A 34 8.05 0.98 7.58
C VAL A 34 6.58 1.00 7.18
N GLY A 35 6.27 0.86 5.88
CA GLY A 35 4.92 0.80 5.37
C GLY A 35 4.12 -0.37 5.94
N ALA A 36 4.69 -1.58 5.91
CA ALA A 36 4.08 -2.78 6.48
C ALA A 36 3.80 -2.64 7.98
N ASN A 37 4.76 -2.10 8.74
CA ASN A 37 4.58 -1.83 10.17
C ASN A 37 3.49 -0.79 10.43
N ALA A 38 3.43 0.28 9.62
CA ALA A 38 2.41 1.30 9.75
C ALA A 38 1.00 0.75 9.45
N ILE A 39 0.86 -0.11 8.43
CA ILE A 39 -0.41 -0.81 8.14
C ILE A 39 -0.78 -1.71 9.32
N ALA A 40 0.14 -2.56 9.79
CA ALA A 40 -0.12 -3.46 10.91
C ALA A 40 -0.52 -2.70 12.19
N ALA A 41 0.17 -1.61 12.50
CA ALA A 41 -0.10 -0.79 13.68
C ALA A 41 -1.46 -0.08 13.61
N LYS A 42 -1.84 0.44 12.42
CA LYS A 42 -3.11 1.15 12.23
C LYS A 42 -4.31 0.21 12.03
N SER A 43 -4.10 -1.03 11.58
CA SER A 43 -5.19 -1.96 11.24
C SER A 43 -5.69 -2.84 12.40
N LYS A 44 -5.30 -2.54 13.66
CA LYS A 44 -5.64 -3.34 14.86
C LYS A 44 -5.25 -4.84 14.77
N LEU A 45 -4.24 -5.17 13.95
CA LEU A 45 -3.80 -6.55 13.71
C LEU A 45 -2.94 -7.10 14.87
N PRO A 46 -2.97 -8.42 15.15
CA PRO A 46 -1.95 -9.06 15.99
C PRO A 46 -0.58 -9.00 15.29
N LYS A 47 0.37 -8.30 15.93
CA LYS A 47 1.59 -7.75 15.29
C LYS A 47 2.62 -8.77 14.78
N ARG A 48 2.55 -10.06 15.13
CA ARG A 48 3.75 -10.93 15.10
C ARG A 48 3.92 -11.86 13.88
N PRO A 49 2.88 -12.42 13.24
CA PRO A 49 3.06 -13.15 11.98
C PRO A 49 2.67 -12.34 10.71
N ILE A 50 1.83 -11.31 10.86
CA ILE A 50 1.15 -10.69 9.71
C ILE A 50 2.05 -9.69 8.97
N VAL A 51 3.03 -9.09 9.67
CA VAL A 51 3.95 -8.10 9.07
C VAL A 51 4.80 -8.73 7.97
N GLY A 52 5.28 -9.97 8.15
CA GLY A 52 6.05 -10.68 7.11
C GLY A 52 5.24 -10.92 5.85
N PHE A 53 3.98 -11.34 5.99
CA PHE A 53 3.07 -11.52 4.86
C PHE A 53 2.74 -10.18 4.18
N LEU A 54 2.58 -9.11 4.96
CA LEU A 54 2.38 -7.76 4.43
C LEU A 54 3.57 -7.26 3.63
N ILE A 55 4.80 -7.46 4.11
CA ILE A 55 6.02 -7.10 3.38
C ILE A 55 6.06 -7.85 2.06
N PHE A 56 5.80 -9.16 2.07
CA PHE A 56 5.79 -9.97 0.86
C PHE A 56 4.72 -9.52 -0.15
N ALA A 57 3.50 -9.25 0.33
CA ALA A 57 2.41 -8.73 -0.50
C ALA A 57 2.74 -7.35 -1.10
N LEU A 58 3.33 -6.45 -0.31
CA LEU A 58 3.76 -5.13 -0.77
C LEU A 58 4.89 -5.24 -1.78
N CYS A 59 5.88 -6.13 -1.58
CA CYS A 59 6.93 -6.37 -2.57
C CYS A 59 6.34 -6.86 -3.90
N ILE A 60 5.46 -7.88 -3.86
CA ILE A 60 4.83 -8.42 -5.07
C ILE A 60 3.98 -7.37 -5.78
N GLY A 61 3.32 -6.47 -5.06
CA GLY A 61 2.54 -5.39 -5.67
C GLY A 61 3.42 -4.28 -6.25
N LEU A 62 4.45 -3.87 -5.50
CA LEU A 62 5.23 -2.68 -5.80
C LEU A 62 6.28 -2.90 -6.89
N PHE A 63 7.06 -3.98 -6.81
CA PHE A 63 8.14 -4.26 -7.76
C PHE A 63 7.69 -4.34 -9.23
N PRO A 64 6.64 -5.09 -9.61
CA PRO A 64 6.23 -5.18 -11.01
C PRO A 64 5.65 -3.85 -11.53
N VAL A 65 4.93 -3.10 -10.69
CA VAL A 65 4.40 -1.79 -11.07
C VAL A 65 5.55 -0.79 -11.26
N LEU A 66 6.54 -0.79 -10.37
CA LEU A 66 7.73 0.05 -10.50
C LEU A 66 8.53 -0.30 -11.76
N ALA A 67 8.76 -1.61 -11.98
CA ALA A 67 9.47 -2.07 -13.16
C ALA A 67 8.74 -1.64 -14.43
N LEU A 68 7.41 -1.76 -14.48
CA LEU A 68 6.61 -1.32 -15.61
C LEU A 68 6.72 0.20 -15.84
N LEU A 69 6.59 1.01 -14.78
CA LEU A 69 6.68 2.48 -14.90
C LEU A 69 8.08 2.96 -15.33
N CYS A 70 9.13 2.38 -14.76
CA CYS A 70 10.50 2.75 -15.10
C CYS A 70 10.89 2.30 -16.50
N LEU A 71 10.51 1.08 -16.92
CA LEU A 71 10.89 0.53 -18.23
C LEU A 71 10.04 1.09 -19.38
N VAL A 72 8.74 1.31 -19.17
CA VAL A 72 7.81 1.67 -20.24
C VAL A 72 7.61 3.17 -20.34
N THR A 73 7.44 3.87 -19.21
CA THR A 73 6.97 5.26 -19.21
C THR A 73 8.09 6.29 -19.07
N VAL A 74 8.99 6.08 -18.10
CA VAL A 74 9.98 7.12 -17.76
C VAL A 74 11.27 6.99 -18.58
N GLN A 75 11.69 5.77 -18.93
CA GLN A 75 12.97 5.47 -19.61
C GLN A 75 14.13 6.36 -19.12
N PRO A 76 14.44 6.37 -17.80
CA PRO A 76 15.53 7.21 -17.32
C PRO A 76 16.88 6.65 -17.79
N ASP A 77 17.75 7.52 -18.29
CA ASP A 77 19.18 7.26 -18.45
C ASP A 77 19.89 7.74 -17.17
N PRO A 78 20.38 6.88 -16.25
CA PRO A 78 20.33 5.42 -16.19
C PRO A 78 19.03 4.84 -15.58
N PHE A 79 18.72 3.58 -15.90
CA PHE A 79 17.50 2.85 -15.49
C PHE A 79 17.22 2.81 -13.97
N TYR A 80 18.22 3.12 -13.15
CA TYR A 80 18.17 3.04 -11.69
C TYR A 80 18.15 4.38 -10.98
N SER A 81 18.01 5.48 -11.73
CA SER A 81 18.03 6.85 -11.20
C SER A 81 17.18 6.98 -9.95
N ALA A 82 17.84 7.22 -8.82
CA ALA A 82 17.20 7.29 -7.50
C ALA A 82 16.13 8.41 -7.44
N GLN A 83 16.32 9.46 -8.24
CA GLN A 83 15.38 10.59 -8.39
C GLN A 83 13.99 10.19 -8.88
N TYR A 84 13.85 9.10 -9.63
CA TYR A 84 12.54 8.63 -10.11
C TYR A 84 12.03 7.45 -9.29
N ALA A 85 12.88 6.47 -9.02
CA ALA A 85 12.49 5.25 -8.33
C ALA A 85 11.93 5.53 -6.93
N ILE A 86 12.54 6.44 -6.17
CA ILE A 86 12.18 6.68 -4.76
C ILE A 86 10.87 7.46 -4.63
N PRO A 87 10.67 8.59 -5.35
CA PRO A 87 9.38 9.28 -5.31
C PRO A 87 8.24 8.42 -5.84
N LEU A 88 8.45 7.66 -6.93
CA LEU A 88 7.44 6.73 -7.46
C LEU A 88 7.09 5.65 -6.44
N SER A 89 8.11 5.02 -5.83
CA SER A 89 7.90 4.04 -4.75
C SER A 89 7.14 4.64 -3.58
N GLY A 90 7.48 5.86 -3.18
CA GLY A 90 6.82 6.58 -2.09
C GLY A 90 5.36 6.90 -2.39
N MET A 91 5.05 7.34 -3.60
CA MET A 91 3.67 7.60 -4.02
C MET A 91 2.85 6.31 -4.10
N LEU A 92 3.43 5.24 -4.65
CA LEU A 92 2.77 3.93 -4.73
C LEU A 92 2.50 3.37 -3.32
N LEU A 93 3.52 3.33 -2.45
CA LEU A 93 3.37 2.90 -1.06
C LEU A 93 2.36 3.76 -0.30
N GLY A 94 2.41 5.08 -0.45
CA GLY A 94 1.51 6.01 0.23
C GLY A 94 0.05 5.73 -0.11
N ASN A 95 -0.28 5.58 -1.39
CA ASN A 95 -1.63 5.26 -1.85
C ASN A 95 -2.07 3.86 -1.41
N SER A 96 -1.20 2.85 -1.54
CA SER A 96 -1.50 1.48 -1.12
C SER A 96 -1.69 1.37 0.40
N LEU A 97 -0.95 2.13 1.20
CA LEU A 97 -1.01 2.10 2.66
C LEU A 97 -2.38 2.55 3.17
N GLY A 98 -2.91 3.65 2.63
CA GLY A 98 -4.26 4.13 2.97
C GLY A 98 -5.33 3.09 2.64
N GLY A 99 -5.31 2.56 1.41
CA GLY A 99 -6.26 1.54 0.97
C GLY A 99 -6.21 0.26 1.79
N ASN A 100 -5.00 -0.25 2.07
CA ASN A 100 -4.81 -1.48 2.86
C ASN A 100 -5.28 -1.32 4.31
N ILE A 101 -5.02 -0.17 4.95
CA ILE A 101 -5.50 0.10 6.30
C ILE A 101 -7.03 0.09 6.34
N VAL A 102 -7.68 0.79 5.40
CA VAL A 102 -9.14 0.84 5.34
C VAL A 102 -9.73 -0.54 5.05
N ALA A 103 -9.13 -1.30 4.14
CA ALA A 103 -9.58 -2.66 3.81
C ALA A 103 -9.51 -3.58 5.03
N LEU A 104 -8.36 -3.63 5.70
CA LEU A 104 -8.14 -4.48 6.87
C LEU A 104 -9.03 -4.08 8.04
N GLN A 105 -9.12 -2.78 8.37
CA GLN A 105 -9.98 -2.31 9.45
C GLN A 105 -11.45 -2.65 9.20
N ASN A 106 -11.94 -2.45 7.98
CA ASN A 106 -13.32 -2.79 7.64
C ASN A 106 -13.56 -4.30 7.67
N PHE A 107 -12.59 -5.10 7.21
CA PHE A 107 -12.71 -6.56 7.23
C PHE A 107 -12.84 -7.10 8.64
N TYR A 108 -11.92 -6.72 9.53
CA TYR A 108 -11.95 -7.17 10.92
C TYR A 108 -13.19 -6.65 11.65
N SER A 109 -13.54 -5.38 11.49
CA SER A 109 -14.73 -4.81 12.14
C SER A 109 -16.01 -5.50 11.65
N ALA A 110 -16.12 -5.80 10.36
CA ALA A 110 -17.28 -6.47 9.79
C ALA A 110 -17.37 -7.95 10.18
N LEU A 111 -16.23 -8.61 10.39
CA LEU A 111 -16.15 -9.99 10.86
C LEU A 111 -16.50 -10.09 12.34
N GLU A 112 -16.01 -9.16 13.16
CA GLU A 112 -16.33 -9.07 14.59
C GLU A 112 -17.81 -8.76 14.82
N SER A 113 -18.39 -7.83 14.04
CA SER A 113 -19.80 -7.45 14.20
C SER A 113 -20.79 -8.54 13.76
N ARG A 114 -20.40 -9.43 12.84
CA ARG A 114 -21.23 -10.50 12.28
C ARG A 114 -20.60 -11.87 12.50
N TRP A 115 -19.95 -12.02 13.64
CA TRP A 115 -19.26 -13.25 14.00
C TRP A 115 -20.20 -14.46 14.05
N SER A 116 -21.45 -14.25 14.48
CA SER A 116 -22.51 -15.26 14.48
C SER A 116 -22.86 -15.77 13.09
N GLU A 117 -22.94 -14.88 12.09
CA GLU A 117 -23.20 -15.27 10.68
C GLU A 117 -22.05 -16.11 10.13
N TYR A 118 -20.81 -15.72 10.43
CA TYR A 118 -19.63 -16.50 10.06
C TYR A 118 -19.68 -17.91 10.67
N GLN A 119 -19.93 -18.02 11.99
CA GLN A 119 -20.03 -19.32 12.65
C GLN A 119 -21.19 -20.18 12.11
N ALA A 120 -22.35 -19.58 11.82
CA ALA A 120 -23.48 -20.29 11.24
C ALA A 120 -23.14 -20.86 9.85
N SER A 121 -22.44 -20.09 9.01
CA SER A 121 -22.02 -20.56 7.69
C SER A 121 -21.04 -21.74 7.77
N ILE A 122 -20.09 -21.71 8.71
CA ILE A 122 -19.17 -22.81 8.96
C ILE A 122 -19.92 -24.03 9.51
N ALA A 123 -20.89 -23.83 10.41
CA ALA A 123 -21.71 -24.91 10.96
C ALA A 123 -22.58 -25.61 9.91
N LEU A 124 -22.99 -24.87 8.87
CA LEU A 124 -23.69 -25.41 7.69
C LEU A 124 -22.74 -26.12 6.69
N GLY A 125 -21.45 -26.22 7.00
CA GLY A 125 -20.45 -26.90 6.18
C GLY A 125 -19.82 -26.03 5.08
N ALA A 126 -20.00 -24.70 5.12
CA ALA A 126 -19.35 -23.83 4.15
C ALA A 126 -17.83 -23.80 4.37
N PRO A 127 -17.01 -23.84 3.30
CA PRO A 127 -15.57 -23.66 3.43
C PRO A 127 -15.23 -22.22 3.85
N ILE A 128 -14.11 -22.05 4.55
CA ILE A 128 -13.64 -20.75 5.09
C ILE A 128 -13.60 -19.66 4.01
N SER A 129 -13.22 -20.01 2.78
CA SER A 129 -13.17 -19.10 1.63
C SER A 129 -14.54 -18.52 1.26
N ILE A 130 -15.61 -19.32 1.35
CA ILE A 130 -16.98 -18.88 1.04
C ILE A 130 -17.55 -18.11 2.23
N ALA A 131 -17.32 -18.59 3.45
CA ALA A 131 -17.75 -17.93 4.68
C ALA A 131 -17.15 -16.52 4.83
N THR A 132 -15.91 -16.31 4.38
CA THR A 132 -15.23 -15.00 4.47
C THR A 132 -15.50 -14.05 3.31
N LEU A 133 -15.93 -14.57 2.15
CA LEU A 133 -16.18 -13.83 0.92
C LEU A 133 -17.04 -12.56 1.08
N PRO A 134 -18.20 -12.57 1.78
CA PRO A 134 -19.02 -11.37 1.90
C PRO A 134 -18.31 -10.25 2.68
N PHE A 135 -17.48 -10.59 3.66
CA PHE A 135 -16.69 -9.63 4.43
C PHE A 135 -15.57 -9.03 3.58
N VAL A 136 -14.87 -9.88 2.80
CA VAL A 136 -13.83 -9.42 1.88
C VAL A 136 -14.40 -8.45 0.84
N ARG A 137 -15.53 -8.80 0.21
CA ARG A 137 -16.15 -7.98 -0.83
C ARG A 137 -16.53 -6.59 -0.34
N VAL A 138 -17.19 -6.50 0.81
CA VAL A 138 -17.58 -5.21 1.40
C VAL A 138 -16.36 -4.38 1.76
N SER A 139 -15.31 -5.02 2.29
CA SER A 139 -14.09 -4.34 2.71
C SER A 139 -13.33 -3.76 1.53
N LEU A 140 -13.20 -4.52 0.44
CA LEU A 140 -12.59 -4.05 -0.81
C LEU A 140 -13.38 -2.91 -1.46
N GLN A 141 -14.71 -3.01 -1.48
CA GLN A 141 -15.55 -1.92 -2.01
C GLN A 141 -15.33 -0.63 -1.23
N LYS A 142 -15.31 -0.70 0.11
CA LYS A 142 -15.07 0.46 0.97
C LYS A 142 -13.67 1.04 0.82
N SER A 143 -12.63 0.21 0.66
CA SER A 143 -11.26 0.71 0.49
C SER A 143 -11.00 1.32 -0.88
N LEU A 144 -11.66 0.81 -1.93
CA LEU A 144 -11.46 1.28 -3.30
C LEU A 144 -12.36 2.46 -3.66
N ALA A 145 -13.51 2.62 -3.00
CA ALA A 145 -14.46 3.69 -3.30
C ALA A 145 -13.85 5.10 -3.32
N PRO A 146 -12.98 5.51 -2.36
CA PRO A 146 -12.37 6.84 -2.39
C PRO A 146 -11.46 7.04 -3.62
N ILE A 147 -10.63 6.05 -3.95
CA ILE A 147 -9.70 6.12 -5.09
C ILE A 147 -10.49 6.18 -6.40
N LEU A 148 -11.52 5.36 -6.55
CA LEU A 148 -12.39 5.37 -7.72
C LEU A 148 -13.17 6.68 -7.84
N ALA A 149 -13.68 7.22 -6.73
CA ALA A 149 -14.37 8.50 -6.72
C ALA A 149 -13.43 9.61 -7.16
N THR A 150 -12.21 9.68 -6.61
CA THR A 150 -11.20 10.64 -7.05
C THR A 150 -10.91 10.50 -8.53
N MET A 151 -10.59 9.29 -9.02
CA MET A 151 -10.34 9.05 -10.45
C MET A 151 -11.50 9.47 -11.36
N ALA A 152 -12.75 9.20 -10.95
CA ALA A 152 -13.94 9.57 -11.71
C ALA A 152 -14.15 11.10 -11.73
N THR A 153 -13.81 11.79 -10.64
CA THR A 153 -14.01 13.24 -10.52
C THR A 153 -12.81 14.08 -10.98
N THR A 154 -11.62 13.48 -11.13
CA THR A 154 -10.40 14.23 -11.47
C THR A 154 -10.57 15.05 -12.76
N GLY A 155 -11.29 14.51 -13.75
CA GLY A 155 -11.54 15.18 -15.02
C GLY A 155 -12.77 16.09 -15.08
N LEU A 156 -13.64 16.10 -14.06
CA LEU A 156 -14.89 16.89 -14.06
C LEU A 156 -14.97 17.93 -12.93
N VAL A 157 -14.32 17.67 -11.80
CA VAL A 157 -14.44 18.49 -10.58
C VAL A 157 -13.08 18.99 -10.11
N SER A 158 -12.01 18.20 -10.26
CA SER A 158 -10.68 18.56 -9.72
C SER A 158 -9.76 19.26 -10.72
N LEU A 159 -9.98 19.10 -12.02
CA LEU A 159 -9.47 19.99 -13.06
C LEU A 159 -10.49 21.12 -13.23
N PRO A 160 -10.21 22.36 -12.80
CA PRO A 160 -11.04 23.49 -13.20
C PRO A 160 -10.81 23.71 -14.71
N GLY A 161 -11.66 23.09 -15.52
CA GLY A 161 -11.61 23.08 -16.98
C GLY A 161 -12.68 22.17 -17.57
#